data_AF-A0A2G4FIA6-F1
#
_entry.id   AF-A0A2G4FIA6-F1
#
_cell.length_a   1.000
_cell.length_b   1.000
_cell.length_c   1.000
_cell.angle_alpha   90.00
_cell.angle_beta   90.00
_cell.angle_gamma   90.00
#
_symmetry.space_group_name_H-M   'P 1'
#
loop_
_entity.id
_entity.type
_entity.pdbx_description
1 polymer ?
#
loop_
_entity_poly.entity_id
_entity_poly.type
_entity_poly.pdbx_seq_one_letter_code
_entity_poly.pdbx_strand_id
1 'polypeptide(L)'
;MLVPSPLSRRNFLGATTLFATAIATGNKSAIAKLPRASLPNPTASLVTRWDTDRWSLGAYSALPVGATASVRKTLARAIINNRLVFAGEYTDPEYPATVQGALRSGQRAARTLIANGLGPKVIVIGAGMAGVSAAHDLAISGAQVVVVEARDRIGGRVHTNTSWGVSVEMGAAWVHALKTNPLVPLAQQAQLKLIPSDYDNKSFRDTKTGRPSPSAERASNQLVSLLSQLENSWPNPSTSVASWLRQHGLPANRFSTWAVETGVVQEYGLDATKLGARAPTEGSDFLGGDAFVAGGYQHIPELLATNLDIRLSSPVANVDASQPSGVYVRLESDAVLTADAVVMAVPVSLLQAQSPSITGLSKAIQAAIGGIATGNLEKVILRYDKQWWGQETVIGIVGGGLPAQSSNFAPNSALRWTEFYNVTDVVGAPTLVGFSGGSAARKRPKSDSACVAEALGMLQAAFR
;
A
#
# COMPACT_ATOMS: atom_id res chain seq x y z
N MET A 1 12.13 33.94 -19.34
CA MET A 1 11.13 32.85 -19.45
C MET A 1 11.41 31.86 -18.35
N LEU A 2 10.64 31.93 -17.25
CA LEU A 2 10.80 31.08 -16.08
C LEU A 2 10.14 29.74 -16.36
N VAL A 3 10.92 28.65 -16.27
CA VAL A 3 10.43 27.28 -16.37
C VAL A 3 9.53 27.03 -15.15
N PRO A 4 8.28 26.55 -15.31
CA PRO A 4 7.43 26.21 -14.16
C PRO A 4 8.08 25.10 -13.34
N SER A 5 8.10 25.25 -12.02
CA SER A 5 8.65 24.26 -11.08
C SER A 5 7.93 22.90 -11.20
N PRO A 6 8.65 21.77 -11.08
CA PRO A 6 8.07 20.43 -11.25
C PRO A 6 7.06 20.06 -10.15
N LEU A 7 6.01 19.33 -10.54
CA LEU A 7 4.82 19.02 -9.74
C LEU A 7 4.97 17.66 -9.02
N SER A 8 5.59 17.65 -7.84
CA SER A 8 5.74 16.46 -6.96
C SER A 8 4.40 15.97 -6.40
N ARG A 9 4.23 14.63 -6.17
CA ARG A 9 3.17 13.86 -5.42
C ARG A 9 1.74 14.43 -5.35
N ARG A 10 1.36 15.36 -6.23
CA ARG A 10 0.29 16.34 -6.03
C ARG A 10 -1.15 15.84 -6.20
N ASN A 11 -1.34 14.55 -6.48
CA ASN A 11 -2.67 13.93 -6.52
C ASN A 11 -2.92 12.98 -5.35
N PHE A 12 -1.97 12.86 -4.42
CA PHE A 12 -2.10 12.00 -3.26
C PHE A 12 -3.00 12.59 -2.16
N LEU A 13 -3.21 13.93 -2.13
CA LEU A 13 -3.88 14.58 -0.99
C LEU A 13 -4.85 15.73 -1.29
N GLY A 14 -5.01 16.21 -2.53
CA GLY A 14 -6.03 17.24 -2.79
C GLY A 14 -6.04 17.78 -4.22
N ALA A 15 -7.08 17.44 -4.98
CA ALA A 15 -7.38 18.10 -6.24
C ALA A 15 -8.35 19.28 -6.00
N THR A 16 -7.82 20.40 -5.53
CA THR A 16 -8.36 21.75 -5.88
C THR A 16 -7.15 22.53 -6.41
N THR A 17 -7.13 23.17 -7.59
CA THR A 17 -8.15 24.01 -8.23
C THR A 17 -7.73 24.31 -9.68
N LEU A 18 -8.67 24.37 -10.63
CA LEU A 18 -8.86 25.48 -11.60
C LEU A 18 -9.97 25.15 -12.62
N PHE A 19 -11.20 25.56 -12.32
CA PHE A 19 -12.00 26.52 -13.10
C PHE A 19 -13.26 26.87 -12.29
N ALA A 20 -13.29 28.07 -11.74
CA ALA A 20 -14.50 28.68 -11.22
C ALA A 20 -15.23 29.37 -12.38
N THR A 21 -16.38 28.83 -12.78
CA THR A 21 -17.56 29.57 -13.26
C THR A 21 -18.67 28.58 -13.62
N ALA A 22 -19.71 28.49 -12.78
CA ALA A 22 -21.11 28.55 -13.19
C ALA A 22 -22.05 28.19 -12.03
N ILE A 23 -22.70 29.23 -11.52
CA ILE A 23 -24.10 29.31 -11.10
C ILE A 23 -24.59 28.25 -10.09
N ALA A 24 -24.72 28.73 -8.85
CA ALA A 24 -25.62 28.17 -7.86
C ALA A 24 -27.04 28.02 -8.45
N THR A 25 -27.45 26.78 -8.69
CA THR A 25 -28.86 26.40 -8.59
C THR A 25 -28.93 25.28 -7.58
N GLY A 26 -29.60 25.56 -6.46
CA GLY A 26 -29.72 24.64 -5.36
C GLY A 26 -30.45 23.38 -5.80
N ASN A 27 -29.79 22.24 -5.68
CA ASN A 27 -30.48 20.98 -5.50
C ASN A 27 -30.03 20.41 -4.16
N LYS A 28 -30.81 20.73 -3.12
CA LYS A 28 -30.70 20.06 -1.83
C LYS A 28 -31.05 18.60 -2.08
N SER A 29 -30.05 17.72 -2.10
CA SER A 29 -30.31 16.29 -2.08
C SER A 29 -31.14 15.98 -0.83
N ALA A 30 -32.33 15.45 -1.05
CA ALA A 30 -33.21 15.01 0.02
C ALA A 30 -32.57 13.77 0.65
N ILE A 31 -31.77 13.97 1.71
CA ILE A 31 -31.45 12.90 2.64
C ILE A 31 -32.78 12.52 3.28
N ALA A 32 -33.37 11.42 2.83
CA ALA A 32 -34.52 10.83 3.48
C ALA A 32 -34.17 10.67 4.97
N LYS A 33 -35.01 11.22 5.85
CA LYS A 33 -34.91 10.99 7.29
C LYS A 33 -35.08 9.49 7.53
N LEU A 34 -33.97 8.76 7.60
CA LEU A 34 -33.98 7.38 8.05
C LEU A 34 -34.45 7.36 9.50
N PRO A 35 -35.41 6.49 9.87
CA PRO A 35 -35.78 6.27 11.27
C PRO A 35 -34.54 5.89 12.10
N ARG A 36 -34.58 6.08 13.42
CA ARG A 36 -33.59 5.58 14.40
C ARG A 36 -33.53 4.03 14.45
N ALA A 37 -33.33 3.38 13.31
CA ALA A 37 -33.11 1.96 13.19
C ALA A 37 -31.60 1.70 13.31
N SER A 38 -31.23 0.61 14.00
CA SER A 38 -29.88 0.06 13.91
C SER A 38 -29.51 -0.13 12.43
N LEU A 39 -28.27 0.21 12.06
CA LEU A 39 -27.77 -0.08 10.71
C LEU A 39 -27.96 -1.58 10.43
N PRO A 40 -28.26 -1.96 9.18
CA PRO A 40 -28.39 -3.37 8.84
C PRO A 40 -27.05 -4.08 9.09
N ASN A 41 -27.11 -5.35 9.47
CA ASN A 41 -25.90 -6.17 9.56
C ASN A 41 -25.34 -6.47 8.17
N PRO A 42 -24.01 -6.58 8.03
CA PRO A 42 -23.40 -7.06 6.79
C PRO A 42 -23.79 -8.53 6.56
N THR A 43 -24.02 -8.91 5.31
CA THR A 43 -24.28 -10.29 4.92
C THR A 43 -23.01 -11.12 4.78
N ALA A 44 -21.87 -10.46 4.59
CA ALA A 44 -20.56 -11.08 4.65
C ALA A 44 -19.49 -10.06 5.06
N SER A 45 -18.39 -10.56 5.63
CA SER A 45 -17.24 -9.72 6.01
C SER A 45 -15.91 -10.42 5.77
N LEU A 46 -14.89 -9.64 5.40
CA LEU A 46 -13.50 -10.09 5.28
C LEU A 46 -12.59 -9.15 6.09
N VAL A 47 -11.51 -9.69 6.66
CA VAL A 47 -10.52 -8.92 7.42
C VAL A 47 -9.13 -9.33 6.95
N THR A 48 -8.25 -8.36 6.71
CA THR A 48 -6.86 -8.65 6.31
C THR A 48 -5.96 -8.79 7.53
N ARG A 49 -4.86 -9.55 7.36
CA ARG A 49 -3.87 -9.79 8.42
C ARG A 49 -2.43 -9.82 7.90
N TRP A 50 -2.01 -8.78 7.21
CA TRP A 50 -0.69 -8.72 6.56
C TRP A 50 0.48 -8.78 7.54
N ASP A 51 0.34 -8.23 8.75
CA ASP A 51 1.39 -8.25 9.78
C ASP A 51 1.66 -9.62 10.42
N THR A 52 0.68 -10.52 10.41
CA THR A 52 0.77 -11.88 10.98
C THR A 52 0.83 -12.96 9.92
N ASP A 53 0.65 -12.60 8.65
CA ASP A 53 0.93 -13.46 7.53
C ASP A 53 2.44 -13.77 7.46
N ARG A 54 2.77 -15.07 7.58
CA ARG A 54 4.17 -15.54 7.67
C ARG A 54 5.04 -15.21 6.45
N TRP A 55 4.42 -14.89 5.31
CA TRP A 55 5.09 -14.59 4.04
C TRP A 55 5.00 -13.11 3.68
N SER A 56 4.58 -12.24 4.61
CA SER A 56 4.47 -10.80 4.38
C SER A 56 4.89 -9.97 5.58
N LEU A 57 4.54 -10.34 6.81
CA LEU A 57 4.94 -9.65 8.05
C LEU A 57 4.70 -8.11 8.04
N GLY A 58 3.81 -7.64 7.19
CA GLY A 58 3.51 -6.24 6.94
C GLY A 58 2.97 -6.00 5.53
N ALA A 59 2.49 -4.77 5.31
CA ALA A 59 1.81 -4.38 4.07
C ALA A 59 2.57 -3.33 3.25
N TYR A 60 3.34 -2.45 3.89
CA TYR A 60 3.99 -1.29 3.26
C TYR A 60 5.49 -1.23 3.57
N SER A 61 6.26 -0.55 2.73
CA SER A 61 7.62 -0.10 3.07
C SER A 61 7.67 1.42 3.15
N ALA A 62 8.21 1.95 4.25
CA ALA A 62 8.25 3.39 4.51
C ALA A 62 9.64 3.83 4.96
N LEU A 63 9.95 5.13 4.81
CA LEU A 63 11.15 5.71 5.40
C LEU A 63 10.89 6.10 6.86
N PRO A 64 11.54 5.47 7.83
CA PRO A 64 11.48 5.92 9.21
C PRO A 64 12.26 7.23 9.41
N VAL A 65 12.08 7.85 10.57
CA VAL A 65 12.95 8.95 11.04
C VAL A 65 14.42 8.54 10.93
N GLY A 66 15.24 9.43 10.38
CA GLY A 66 16.68 9.24 10.16
C GLY A 66 17.01 8.57 8.82
N ALA A 67 16.05 7.94 8.13
CA ALA A 67 16.29 7.34 6.82
C ALA A 67 16.04 8.33 5.68
N THR A 68 16.67 8.06 4.54
CA THR A 68 16.46 8.78 3.28
C THR A 68 16.35 7.79 2.13
N ALA A 69 15.96 8.26 0.94
CA ALA A 69 15.90 7.45 -0.27
C ALA A 69 17.21 6.71 -0.63
N SER A 70 18.34 7.08 -0.01
CA SER A 70 19.60 6.34 -0.17
C SER A 70 19.46 4.87 0.22
N VAL A 71 18.64 4.51 1.22
CA VAL A 71 18.49 3.11 1.64
C VAL A 71 17.87 2.26 0.52
N ARG A 72 16.84 2.78 -0.16
CA ARG A 72 16.21 2.13 -1.32
C ARG A 72 17.18 2.01 -2.49
N LYS A 73 17.93 3.10 -2.77
CA LYS A 73 18.95 3.14 -3.84
C LYS A 73 20.10 2.17 -3.60
N THR A 74 20.52 1.98 -2.35
CA THR A 74 21.55 0.98 -1.99
C THR A 74 21.06 -0.43 -2.32
N LEU A 75 19.82 -0.77 -1.97
CA LEU A 75 19.25 -2.08 -2.29
C LEU A 75 19.01 -2.24 -3.80
N ALA A 76 18.55 -1.20 -4.48
CA ALA A 76 18.31 -1.20 -5.93
C ALA A 76 19.56 -1.46 -6.78
N ARG A 77 20.75 -1.07 -6.27
CA ARG A 77 22.04 -1.20 -6.95
C ARG A 77 22.86 -2.40 -6.48
N ALA A 78 22.39 -3.10 -5.45
CA ALA A 78 23.13 -4.20 -4.86
C ALA A 78 23.20 -5.39 -5.83
N ILE A 79 24.42 -5.84 -6.08
CA ILE A 79 24.72 -7.12 -6.74
C ILE A 79 25.64 -7.90 -5.82
N ILE A 80 25.12 -8.93 -5.15
CA ILE A 80 25.91 -9.74 -4.22
C ILE A 80 26.69 -10.77 -5.02
N ASN A 81 28.01 -10.75 -4.88
CA ASN A 81 28.94 -11.70 -5.50
C ASN A 81 28.70 -11.90 -7.01
N ASN A 82 28.24 -10.86 -7.71
CA ASN A 82 27.85 -10.91 -9.11
C ASN A 82 26.79 -11.97 -9.44
N ARG A 83 25.86 -12.26 -8.51
CA ARG A 83 24.89 -13.36 -8.64
C ARG A 83 23.50 -13.07 -8.07
N LEU A 84 23.38 -12.30 -6.99
CA LEU A 84 22.09 -11.97 -6.36
C LEU A 84 21.75 -10.50 -6.53
N VAL A 85 20.53 -10.22 -6.99
CA VAL A 85 19.93 -8.88 -7.03
C VAL A 85 18.62 -8.86 -6.26
N PHE A 86 18.24 -7.69 -5.74
CA PHE A 86 16.96 -7.52 -5.04
C PHE A 86 15.89 -6.90 -5.96
N ALA A 87 14.65 -7.36 -5.82
CA ALA A 87 13.48 -6.78 -6.44
C ALA A 87 12.35 -6.65 -5.40
N GLY A 88 11.55 -5.60 -5.52
CA GLY A 88 10.47 -5.28 -4.61
C GLY A 88 10.28 -3.77 -4.51
N GLU A 89 9.07 -3.32 -4.18
CA GLU A 89 8.74 -1.90 -4.07
C GLU A 89 9.65 -1.14 -3.08
N TYR A 90 10.24 -1.85 -2.11
CA TYR A 90 11.20 -1.28 -1.17
C TYR A 90 12.53 -0.86 -1.81
N THR A 91 12.78 -1.26 -3.06
CA THR A 91 13.94 -0.87 -3.85
C THR A 91 13.62 0.24 -4.86
N ASP A 92 12.38 0.73 -4.96
CA ASP A 92 12.00 1.78 -5.91
C ASP A 92 11.75 3.12 -5.18
N PRO A 93 12.64 4.12 -5.31
CA PRO A 93 12.46 5.42 -4.66
C PRO A 93 11.48 6.35 -5.39
N GLU A 94 11.07 6.01 -6.63
CA GLU A 94 10.13 6.79 -7.42
C GLU A 94 8.69 6.36 -7.17
N TYR A 95 8.46 5.07 -6.90
CA TYR A 95 7.14 4.52 -6.62
C TYR A 95 7.14 3.56 -5.42
N PRO A 96 7.68 3.97 -4.25
CA PRO A 96 7.76 3.10 -3.08
C PRO A 96 6.37 2.66 -2.60
N ALA A 97 6.27 1.47 -2.01
CA ALA A 97 5.03 0.90 -1.48
C ALA A 97 3.90 0.69 -2.51
N THR A 98 4.18 0.77 -3.81
CA THR A 98 3.17 0.57 -4.86
C THR A 98 3.40 -0.70 -5.69
N VAL A 99 2.35 -1.18 -6.35
CA VAL A 99 2.45 -2.26 -7.35
C VAL A 99 3.33 -1.84 -8.54
N GLN A 100 3.31 -0.55 -8.91
CA GLN A 100 4.16 -0.01 -9.98
C GLN A 100 5.64 -0.08 -9.61
N GLY A 101 5.99 0.28 -8.37
CA GLY A 101 7.36 0.15 -7.87
C GLY A 101 7.82 -1.31 -7.84
N ALA A 102 6.92 -2.24 -7.49
CA ALA A 102 7.20 -3.66 -7.58
C ALA A 102 7.49 -4.10 -9.03
N LEU A 103 6.60 -3.78 -9.98
CA LEU A 103 6.79 -4.06 -11.42
C LEU A 103 8.13 -3.51 -11.93
N ARG A 104 8.39 -2.21 -11.71
CA ARG A 104 9.62 -1.53 -12.15
C ARG A 104 10.87 -2.15 -11.54
N SER A 105 10.83 -2.50 -10.26
CA SER A 105 11.96 -3.13 -9.58
C SER A 105 12.29 -4.51 -10.15
N GLY A 106 11.28 -5.30 -10.55
CA GLY A 106 11.45 -6.58 -11.21
C GLY A 106 12.11 -6.44 -12.57
N GLN A 107 11.59 -5.55 -13.41
CA GLN A 107 12.16 -5.22 -14.72
C GLN A 107 13.61 -4.70 -14.59
N ARG A 108 13.89 -3.88 -13.58
CA ARG A 108 15.26 -3.43 -13.29
C ARG A 108 16.18 -4.60 -12.92
N ALA A 109 15.74 -5.49 -12.03
CA ALA A 109 16.54 -6.66 -11.64
C ALA A 109 16.88 -7.55 -12.84
N ALA A 110 15.90 -7.81 -13.73
CA ALA A 110 16.12 -8.54 -14.98
C ALA A 110 17.17 -7.85 -15.85
N ARG A 111 17.02 -6.55 -16.13
CA ARG A 111 17.98 -5.75 -16.91
C ARG A 111 19.37 -5.75 -16.30
N THR A 112 19.48 -5.67 -14.97
CA THR A 112 20.77 -5.74 -14.27
C THR A 112 21.46 -7.07 -14.52
N LEU A 113 20.76 -8.21 -14.42
CA LEU A 113 21.37 -9.51 -14.70
C LEU A 113 21.80 -9.63 -16.17
N ILE A 114 20.92 -9.28 -17.11
CA ILE A 114 21.20 -9.32 -18.56
C ILE A 114 22.42 -8.47 -18.91
N ALA A 115 22.48 -7.21 -18.43
CA ALA A 115 23.56 -6.29 -18.73
C ALA A 115 24.92 -6.73 -18.15
N ASN A 116 24.94 -7.58 -17.12
CA ASN A 116 26.16 -8.13 -16.54
C ASN A 116 26.53 -9.51 -17.11
N GLY A 117 25.84 -9.97 -18.17
CA GLY A 117 26.06 -11.29 -18.76
C GLY A 117 25.69 -12.44 -17.83
N LEU A 118 24.85 -12.18 -16.83
CA LEU A 118 24.39 -13.14 -15.85
C LEU A 118 23.03 -13.68 -16.27
N GLY A 119 22.83 -14.99 -16.16
CA GLY A 119 21.50 -15.59 -16.24
C GLY A 119 21.12 -16.39 -17.49
N PRO A 120 21.97 -17.25 -18.06
CA PRO A 120 21.48 -18.40 -18.82
C PRO A 120 20.46 -19.23 -18.00
N LYS A 121 20.71 -19.39 -16.69
CA LYS A 121 19.79 -20.03 -15.73
C LYS A 121 19.59 -19.13 -14.51
N VAL A 122 18.35 -18.75 -14.22
CA VAL A 122 17.99 -17.84 -13.12
C VAL A 122 16.89 -18.44 -12.24
N ILE A 123 17.06 -18.32 -10.92
CA ILE A 123 15.97 -18.56 -9.97
C ILE A 123 15.38 -17.22 -9.51
N VAL A 124 14.07 -17.10 -9.50
CA VAL A 124 13.36 -15.95 -8.93
C VAL A 124 12.63 -16.41 -7.67
N ILE A 125 12.88 -15.76 -6.54
CA ILE A 125 12.29 -16.11 -5.24
C ILE A 125 11.16 -15.13 -4.92
N GLY A 126 9.92 -15.64 -4.96
CA GLY A 126 8.68 -14.90 -4.78
C GLY A 126 7.98 -14.63 -6.11
N ALA A 127 6.73 -15.06 -6.25
CA ALA A 127 5.85 -14.84 -7.41
C ALA A 127 4.86 -13.67 -7.17
N GLY A 128 5.27 -12.66 -6.40
CA GLY A 128 4.60 -11.36 -6.37
C GLY A 128 4.91 -10.54 -7.62
N MET A 129 4.28 -9.36 -7.77
CA MET A 129 4.45 -8.49 -8.94
C MET A 129 5.93 -8.29 -9.35
N ALA A 130 6.82 -8.01 -8.40
CA ALA A 130 8.25 -7.83 -8.69
C ALA A 130 8.91 -9.09 -9.26
N GLY A 131 8.60 -10.26 -8.72
CA GLY A 131 9.18 -11.51 -9.17
C GLY A 131 8.67 -11.95 -10.53
N VAL A 132 7.34 -11.93 -10.75
CA VAL A 132 6.79 -12.29 -12.07
C VAL A 132 7.24 -11.32 -13.16
N SER A 133 7.42 -10.03 -12.84
CA SER A 133 7.96 -9.05 -13.79
C SER A 133 9.42 -9.33 -14.15
N ALA A 134 10.25 -9.67 -13.16
CA ALA A 134 11.64 -10.05 -13.41
C ALA A 134 11.72 -11.34 -14.25
N ALA A 135 10.93 -12.34 -13.88
CA ALA A 135 10.91 -13.63 -14.56
C ALA A 135 10.43 -13.52 -16.01
N HIS A 136 9.40 -12.70 -16.27
CA HIS A 136 8.89 -12.41 -17.60
C HIS A 136 9.96 -11.79 -18.51
N ASP A 137 10.61 -10.70 -18.06
CA ASP A 137 11.65 -10.01 -18.85
C ASP A 137 12.87 -10.91 -19.09
N LEU A 138 13.27 -11.71 -18.11
CA LEU A 138 14.36 -12.69 -18.24
C LEU A 138 14.02 -13.80 -19.25
N ALA A 139 12.82 -14.38 -19.16
CA ALA A 139 12.38 -15.45 -20.05
C ALA A 139 12.28 -14.97 -21.52
N ILE A 140 11.73 -13.77 -21.77
CA ILE A 140 11.69 -13.17 -23.11
C ILE A 140 13.09 -12.89 -23.65
N SER A 141 14.07 -12.63 -22.77
CA SER A 141 15.47 -12.45 -23.15
C SER A 141 16.21 -13.78 -23.38
N GLY A 142 15.52 -14.92 -23.29
CA GLY A 142 16.07 -16.26 -23.57
C GLY A 142 16.67 -16.99 -22.35
N ALA A 143 16.54 -16.43 -21.14
CA ALA A 143 17.00 -17.10 -19.92
C ALA A 143 16.10 -18.31 -19.56
N GLN A 144 16.70 -19.36 -19.00
CA GLN A 144 15.97 -20.43 -18.33
C GLN A 144 15.59 -19.95 -16.92
N VAL A 145 14.31 -19.71 -16.68
CA VAL A 145 13.82 -19.13 -15.42
C VAL A 145 12.96 -20.14 -14.65
N VAL A 146 13.28 -20.32 -13.36
CA VAL A 146 12.41 -21.01 -12.40
C VAL A 146 11.99 -20.01 -11.33
N VAL A 147 10.68 -19.84 -11.12
CA VAL A 147 10.14 -19.04 -10.02
C VAL A 147 9.75 -19.98 -8.88
N VAL A 148 10.19 -19.69 -7.66
CA VAL A 148 9.77 -20.41 -6.45
C VAL A 148 8.94 -19.49 -5.56
N GLU A 149 7.76 -19.94 -5.18
CA GLU A 149 6.80 -19.19 -4.37
C GLU A 149 6.43 -19.99 -3.13
N ALA A 150 6.48 -19.32 -1.97
CA ALA A 150 6.24 -19.94 -0.68
C ALA A 150 4.75 -20.27 -0.46
N ARG A 151 3.85 -19.51 -1.09
CA ARG A 151 2.40 -19.72 -1.07
C ARG A 151 1.96 -20.72 -2.12
N ASP A 152 0.72 -21.17 -1.97
CA ASP A 152 -0.06 -21.94 -2.93
C ASP A 152 -0.69 -21.07 -4.04
N ARG A 153 -0.27 -19.81 -4.17
CA ARG A 153 -0.78 -18.84 -5.15
C ARG A 153 0.29 -17.81 -5.52
N ILE A 154 0.13 -17.20 -6.69
CA ILE A 154 0.92 -16.04 -7.10
C ILE A 154 0.31 -14.71 -6.62
N GLY A 155 0.94 -13.59 -6.96
CA GLY A 155 0.46 -12.23 -6.70
C GLY A 155 0.97 -11.60 -5.41
N GLY A 156 1.31 -12.41 -4.39
CA GLY A 156 1.83 -11.92 -3.12
C GLY A 156 0.83 -10.99 -2.41
N ARG A 157 1.20 -9.71 -2.25
CA ARG A 157 0.35 -8.64 -1.69
C ARG A 157 -0.67 -8.06 -2.70
N VAL A 158 -0.65 -8.51 -3.96
CA VAL A 158 -1.79 -8.37 -4.89
C VAL A 158 -2.60 -9.66 -4.73
N HIS A 159 -3.75 -9.57 -4.06
CA HIS A 159 -4.59 -10.72 -3.71
C HIS A 159 -6.05 -10.34 -3.90
N THR A 160 -6.75 -11.09 -4.75
CA THR A 160 -8.18 -10.96 -4.98
C THR A 160 -8.92 -12.16 -4.35
N ASN A 161 -9.89 -11.88 -3.48
CA ASN A 161 -10.81 -12.89 -2.93
C ASN A 161 -12.06 -12.98 -3.83
N THR A 162 -12.48 -14.20 -4.15
CA THR A 162 -13.67 -14.47 -4.99
C THR A 162 -14.75 -15.29 -4.27
N SER A 163 -14.59 -15.57 -2.97
CA SER A 163 -15.50 -16.39 -2.16
C SER A 163 -16.94 -15.86 -2.08
N TRP A 164 -17.14 -14.60 -2.44
CA TRP A 164 -18.45 -13.93 -2.47
C TRP A 164 -19.15 -14.02 -3.84
N GLY A 165 -18.56 -14.72 -4.81
CA GLY A 165 -19.01 -14.73 -6.21
C GLY A 165 -18.66 -13.45 -6.98
N VAL A 166 -17.91 -12.54 -6.36
CA VAL A 166 -17.42 -11.27 -6.92
C VAL A 166 -15.97 -11.05 -6.47
N SER A 167 -15.21 -10.28 -7.24
CA SER A 167 -13.81 -9.97 -6.93
C SER A 167 -13.70 -8.89 -5.86
N VAL A 168 -12.96 -9.20 -4.79
CA VAL A 168 -12.71 -8.30 -3.65
C VAL A 168 -11.21 -8.21 -3.38
N GLU A 169 -10.66 -7.00 -3.47
CA GLU A 169 -9.21 -6.79 -3.29
C GLU A 169 -8.78 -6.79 -1.83
N MET A 170 -8.12 -7.88 -1.41
CA MET A 170 -7.58 -8.05 -0.06
C MET A 170 -6.28 -7.26 0.16
N GLY A 171 -5.53 -7.02 -0.92
CA GLY A 171 -4.24 -6.33 -0.88
C GLY A 171 -4.26 -4.99 -1.60
N ALA A 172 -3.37 -4.79 -2.55
CA ALA A 172 -3.43 -3.63 -3.44
C ALA A 172 -4.80 -3.57 -4.16
N ALA A 173 -5.37 -2.36 -4.28
CA ALA A 173 -6.66 -2.16 -4.95
C ALA A 173 -6.69 -0.96 -5.92
N TRP A 174 -5.61 -0.17 -5.98
CA TRP A 174 -5.50 1.02 -6.82
C TRP A 174 -4.40 0.92 -7.87
N VAL A 175 -4.65 1.57 -9.00
CA VAL A 175 -3.63 2.03 -9.95
C VAL A 175 -3.55 3.55 -9.82
N HIS A 176 -2.38 4.05 -9.42
CA HIS A 176 -2.13 5.49 -9.28
C HIS A 176 -1.57 6.08 -10.58
N ALA A 177 -1.65 7.40 -10.77
CA ALA A 177 -1.05 8.08 -11.92
C ALA A 177 -1.44 7.49 -13.29
N LEU A 178 -2.74 7.45 -13.60
CA LEU A 178 -3.28 6.76 -14.79
C LEU A 178 -2.66 7.17 -16.14
N LYS A 179 -2.03 8.35 -16.26
CA LYS A 179 -1.39 8.77 -17.52
C LYS A 179 -0.01 8.15 -17.73
N THR A 180 0.71 7.83 -16.67
CA THR A 180 2.12 7.42 -16.73
C THR A 180 2.37 6.02 -16.18
N ASN A 181 1.37 5.41 -15.52
CA ASN A 181 1.55 4.13 -14.85
C ASN A 181 1.55 2.95 -15.85
N PRO A 182 2.63 2.13 -15.90
CA PRO A 182 2.72 0.97 -16.78
C PRO A 182 1.71 -0.14 -16.45
N LEU A 183 1.02 -0.07 -15.31
CA LEU A 183 -0.07 -1.00 -14.99
C LEU A 183 -1.35 -0.72 -15.77
N VAL A 184 -1.54 0.47 -16.33
CA VAL A 184 -2.73 0.80 -17.13
C VAL A 184 -2.85 -0.07 -18.39
N PRO A 185 -1.83 -0.16 -19.26
CA PRO A 185 -1.90 -1.06 -20.41
C PRO A 185 -2.00 -2.55 -20.01
N LEU A 186 -1.36 -2.95 -18.90
CA LEU A 186 -1.49 -4.32 -18.38
C LEU A 186 -2.89 -4.61 -17.86
N ALA A 187 -3.55 -3.66 -17.20
CA ALA A 187 -4.93 -3.78 -16.77
C ALA A 187 -5.88 -3.92 -17.96
N GLN A 188 -5.65 -3.15 -19.04
CA GLN A 188 -6.41 -3.29 -20.29
C GLN A 188 -6.21 -4.68 -20.92
N GLN A 189 -4.97 -5.18 -20.97
CA GLN A 189 -4.67 -6.51 -21.51
C GLN A 189 -5.28 -7.62 -20.65
N ALA A 190 -5.31 -7.44 -19.33
CA ALA A 190 -5.99 -8.33 -18.38
C ALA A 190 -7.52 -8.12 -18.35
N GLN A 191 -8.07 -7.29 -19.25
CA GLN A 191 -9.51 -6.99 -19.35
C GLN A 191 -10.14 -6.46 -18.05
N LEU A 192 -9.34 -5.77 -17.24
CA LEU A 192 -9.77 -5.17 -15.98
C LEU A 192 -10.36 -3.78 -16.23
N LYS A 193 -11.36 -3.43 -15.42
CA LYS A 193 -11.95 -2.09 -15.44
C LYS A 193 -11.26 -1.23 -14.38
N LEU A 194 -10.78 -0.06 -14.80
CA LEU A 194 -10.27 0.96 -13.90
C LEU A 194 -11.40 1.96 -13.61
N ILE A 195 -11.84 2.03 -12.35
CA ILE A 195 -12.89 2.94 -11.88
C ILE A 195 -12.24 4.15 -11.20
N PRO A 196 -12.29 5.35 -11.82
CA PRO A 196 -11.65 6.55 -11.25
C PRO A 196 -12.14 6.84 -9.83
N SER A 197 -11.20 7.19 -8.95
CA SER A 197 -11.51 7.63 -7.58
C SER A 197 -11.78 9.13 -7.56
N ASP A 198 -12.96 9.53 -7.08
CA ASP A 198 -13.28 10.93 -6.80
C ASP A 198 -13.09 11.19 -5.29
N TYR A 199 -11.91 11.70 -4.94
CA TYR A 199 -11.54 12.04 -3.55
C TYR A 199 -12.17 13.36 -3.06
N ASP A 200 -12.83 14.12 -3.92
CA ASP A 200 -13.59 15.31 -3.53
C ASP A 200 -15.04 14.95 -3.18
N ASN A 201 -15.56 13.85 -3.74
CA ASN A 201 -16.79 13.22 -3.31
C ASN A 201 -16.60 12.47 -1.97
N LYS A 202 -16.51 13.23 -0.89
CA LYS A 202 -16.27 12.73 0.47
C LYS A 202 -17.23 13.31 1.49
N SER A 203 -17.48 12.57 2.56
CA SER A 203 -18.17 13.08 3.74
C SER A 203 -17.49 12.66 5.03
N PHE A 204 -17.49 13.54 6.02
CA PHE A 204 -16.87 13.30 7.33
C PHE A 204 -17.92 13.36 8.43
N ARG A 205 -18.02 12.32 9.26
CA ARG A 205 -19.02 12.19 10.32
C ARG A 205 -18.36 12.04 11.68
N ASP A 206 -18.93 12.70 12.69
CA ASP A 206 -18.45 12.64 14.07
C ASP A 206 -19.29 11.67 14.89
N THR A 207 -18.67 10.60 15.37
CA THR A 207 -19.33 9.59 16.22
C THR A 207 -19.90 10.15 17.52
N LYS A 208 -19.42 11.31 18.01
CA LYS A 208 -20.01 11.98 19.18
C LYS A 208 -21.37 12.61 18.88
N THR A 209 -21.65 12.97 17.63
CA THR A 209 -22.86 13.68 17.24
C THR A 209 -23.76 12.88 16.30
N GLY A 210 -23.21 11.91 15.56
CA GLY A 210 -23.89 11.22 14.47
C GLY A 210 -24.13 12.10 13.25
N ARG A 211 -23.40 13.21 13.11
CA ARG A 211 -23.64 14.25 12.09
C ARG A 211 -22.38 14.55 11.28
N PRO A 212 -22.53 15.16 10.08
CA PRO A 212 -21.41 15.73 9.35
C PRO A 212 -20.56 16.66 10.22
N SER A 213 -19.25 16.64 10.01
CA SER A 213 -18.26 17.31 10.87
C SER A 213 -17.43 18.34 10.09
N PRO A 214 -17.86 19.62 10.05
CA PRO A 214 -17.08 20.70 9.44
C PRO A 214 -15.69 20.89 10.08
N SER A 215 -15.53 20.51 11.36
CA SER A 215 -14.24 20.56 12.04
C SER A 215 -13.27 19.50 11.54
N ALA A 216 -13.77 18.30 11.20
CA ALA A 216 -12.97 17.26 10.55
C ALA A 216 -12.53 17.71 9.16
N GLU A 217 -13.46 18.33 8.41
CA GLU A 217 -13.17 18.86 7.07
C GLU A 217 -12.08 19.93 7.09
N ARG A 218 -12.19 20.92 7.99
CA ARG A 218 -11.13 21.93 8.16
C ARG A 218 -9.79 21.31 8.54
N ALA A 219 -9.78 20.32 9.43
CA ALA A 219 -8.54 19.65 9.84
C ALA A 219 -7.91 18.84 8.68
N SER A 220 -8.73 18.15 7.88
CA SER A 220 -8.28 17.47 6.67
C SER A 220 -7.70 18.46 5.67
N ASN A 221 -8.40 19.55 5.35
CA ASN A 221 -7.91 20.56 4.42
C ASN A 221 -6.62 21.24 4.90
N GLN A 222 -6.50 21.51 6.20
CA GLN A 222 -5.28 22.05 6.79
C GLN A 222 -4.11 21.06 6.66
N LEU A 223 -4.34 19.77 6.96
CA LEU A 223 -3.33 18.73 6.80
C LEU A 223 -2.85 18.63 5.35
N VAL A 224 -3.76 18.62 4.39
CA VAL A 224 -3.45 18.58 2.94
C VAL A 224 -2.53 19.74 2.57
N SER A 225 -2.88 20.96 2.98
CA SER A 225 -2.07 22.15 2.73
C SER A 225 -0.65 22.02 3.34
N LEU A 226 -0.53 21.45 4.54
CA LEU A 226 0.75 21.29 5.21
C LEU A 226 1.60 20.18 4.58
N LEU A 227 0.99 19.07 4.17
CA LEU A 227 1.69 18.00 3.48
C LEU A 227 2.20 18.47 2.10
N SER A 228 1.43 19.29 1.39
CA SER A 228 1.91 19.96 0.16
C SER A 228 3.13 20.85 0.42
N GLN A 229 3.19 21.55 1.56
CA GLN A 229 4.38 22.32 1.93
C GLN A 229 5.57 21.42 2.28
N LEU A 230 5.33 20.32 3.00
CA LEU A 230 6.35 19.35 3.39
C LEU A 230 6.99 18.69 2.17
N GLU A 231 6.19 18.25 1.20
CA GLU A 231 6.64 17.61 -0.05
C GLU A 231 7.56 18.52 -0.87
N ASN A 232 7.24 19.82 -0.89
CA ASN A 232 8.02 20.84 -1.59
C ASN A 232 9.14 21.44 -0.72
N SER A 233 9.41 20.83 0.43
CA SER A 233 10.48 21.23 1.36
C SER A 233 11.63 20.21 1.37
N TRP A 234 12.70 20.55 2.10
CA TRP A 234 13.86 19.68 2.28
C TRP A 234 14.15 19.46 3.78
N PRO A 235 13.26 18.76 4.52
CA PRO A 235 13.26 18.75 5.97
C PRO A 235 14.49 18.00 6.53
N ASN A 236 14.82 18.20 7.81
CA ASN A 236 15.87 17.42 8.45
C ASN A 236 15.46 15.92 8.49
N PRO A 237 16.31 14.96 8.07
CA PRO A 237 16.01 13.53 8.13
C PRO A 237 15.63 13.02 9.53
N SER A 238 16.14 13.64 10.59
CA SER A 238 15.83 13.31 11.99
C SER A 238 14.46 13.83 12.46
N THR A 239 13.73 14.60 11.64
CA THR A 239 12.39 15.09 11.96
C THR A 239 11.34 14.05 11.55
N SER A 240 10.37 13.79 12.42
CA SER A 240 9.18 12.99 12.07
C SER A 240 8.09 13.85 11.43
N VAL A 241 7.20 13.22 10.65
CA VAL A 241 6.03 13.93 10.08
C VAL A 241 5.19 14.59 11.18
N ALA A 242 4.93 13.89 12.28
CA ALA A 242 4.20 14.44 13.43
C ALA A 242 4.87 15.70 14.00
N SER A 243 6.19 15.67 14.20
CA SER A 243 6.94 16.83 14.71
C SER A 243 6.90 18.00 13.73
N TRP A 244 7.07 17.71 12.44
CA TRP A 244 7.03 18.74 11.40
C TRP A 244 5.66 19.42 11.35
N LEU A 245 4.56 18.65 11.32
CA LEU A 245 3.20 19.19 11.27
C LEU A 245 2.88 20.11 12.46
N ARG A 246 3.34 19.75 13.67
CA ARG A 246 3.15 20.60 14.85
C ARG A 246 3.95 21.90 14.78
N GLN A 247 5.19 21.84 14.32
CA GLN A 247 6.03 23.03 14.14
C GLN A 247 5.42 24.01 13.13
N HIS A 248 4.62 23.50 12.18
CA HIS A 248 3.97 24.29 11.14
C HIS A 248 2.48 24.55 11.45
N GLY A 249 2.07 24.42 12.72
CA GLY A 249 0.80 24.93 13.22
C GLY A 249 -0.41 24.00 13.11
N LEU A 250 -0.22 22.70 12.84
CA LEU A 250 -1.32 21.73 12.96
C LEU A 250 -1.65 21.50 14.45
N PRO A 251 -2.86 21.85 14.92
CA PRO A 251 -3.20 21.72 16.34
C PRO A 251 -3.33 20.25 16.74
N ALA A 252 -2.90 19.89 17.94
CA ALA A 252 -2.95 18.52 18.43
C ALA A 252 -4.32 18.15 19.04
N ASN A 253 -5.41 18.40 18.32
CA ASN A 253 -6.76 18.05 18.75
C ASN A 253 -7.25 16.75 18.09
N ARG A 254 -8.42 16.23 18.49
CA ARG A 254 -8.98 14.99 17.94
C ARG A 254 -9.21 15.00 16.43
N PHE A 255 -9.56 16.15 15.84
CA PHE A 255 -9.84 16.25 14.41
C PHE A 255 -8.55 16.19 13.60
N SER A 256 -7.52 16.92 14.01
CA SER A 256 -6.20 16.82 13.39
C SER A 256 -5.55 15.45 13.62
N THR A 257 -5.76 14.83 14.78
CA THR A 257 -5.27 13.48 15.05
C THR A 257 -5.93 12.47 14.12
N TRP A 258 -7.25 12.56 13.92
CA TRP A 258 -7.96 11.76 12.93
C TRP A 258 -7.44 12.04 11.50
N ALA A 259 -7.29 13.31 11.11
CA ALA A 259 -6.79 13.66 9.79
C ALA A 259 -5.38 13.09 9.54
N VAL A 260 -4.48 13.15 10.52
CA VAL A 260 -3.13 12.56 10.43
C VAL A 260 -3.19 11.04 10.34
N GLU A 261 -4.13 10.39 11.03
CA GLU A 261 -4.32 8.95 10.87
C GLU A 261 -4.68 8.59 9.43
N THR A 262 -5.71 9.23 8.86
CA THR A 262 -6.21 8.88 7.52
C THR A 262 -5.25 9.35 6.43
N GLY A 263 -4.81 10.61 6.46
CA GLY A 263 -3.97 11.20 5.42
C GLY A 263 -2.46 10.95 5.55
N VAL A 264 -1.99 10.28 6.62
CA VAL A 264 -0.57 9.93 6.79
C VAL A 264 -0.39 8.49 7.24
N VAL A 265 -0.99 8.08 8.37
CA VAL A 265 -0.68 6.76 8.94
C VAL A 265 -1.20 5.62 8.05
N GLN A 266 -2.41 5.75 7.50
CA GLN A 266 -3.00 4.73 6.62
C GLN A 266 -2.27 4.66 5.27
N GLU A 267 -1.84 5.81 4.74
CA GLU A 267 -1.16 5.87 3.46
C GLU A 267 0.27 5.30 3.44
N TYR A 268 0.99 5.38 4.57
CA TYR A 268 2.36 4.86 4.69
C TYR A 268 2.44 3.59 5.55
N GLY A 269 1.34 3.21 6.19
CA GLY A 269 1.28 2.11 7.15
C GLY A 269 2.15 2.33 8.40
N LEU A 270 2.56 3.56 8.72
CA LEU A 270 3.50 3.83 9.81
C LEU A 270 3.05 5.04 10.64
N ASP A 271 3.14 4.93 11.97
CA ASP A 271 2.79 6.02 12.89
C ASP A 271 3.52 7.31 12.50
N ALA A 272 2.83 8.45 12.47
CA ALA A 272 3.40 9.74 12.05
C ALA A 272 4.59 10.20 12.92
N THR A 273 4.72 9.66 14.13
CA THR A 273 5.86 9.89 15.03
C THR A 273 7.11 9.11 14.64
N LYS A 274 6.95 8.01 13.90
CA LYS A 274 8.03 7.14 13.39
C LYS A 274 8.32 7.36 11.91
N LEU A 275 7.35 7.86 11.15
CA LEU A 275 7.52 8.23 9.76
C LEU A 275 8.42 9.47 9.66
N GLY A 276 9.51 9.36 8.91
CA GLY A 276 10.42 10.48 8.68
C GLY A 276 9.76 11.55 7.82
N ALA A 277 10.04 12.83 8.10
CA ALA A 277 9.57 13.97 7.30
C ALA A 277 10.08 13.91 5.84
N ARG A 278 11.06 13.05 5.56
CA ARG A 278 11.55 12.74 4.21
C ARG A 278 10.69 11.75 3.44
N ALA A 279 9.84 10.96 4.09
CA ALA A 279 9.02 9.98 3.41
C ALA A 279 8.04 10.62 2.39
N PRO A 280 7.37 11.75 2.69
CA PRO A 280 6.54 12.43 1.71
C PRO A 280 7.31 13.05 0.55
N THR A 281 8.60 13.36 0.75
CA THR A 281 9.47 13.87 -0.33
C THR A 281 9.95 12.79 -1.31
N GLU A 282 9.71 11.51 -1.02
CA GLU A 282 9.89 10.42 -1.99
C GLU A 282 8.68 10.33 -2.93
N GLY A 283 8.92 9.85 -4.15
CA GLY A 283 7.90 9.71 -5.18
C GLY A 283 8.18 10.53 -6.43
N SER A 284 7.77 10.02 -7.58
CA SER A 284 7.71 10.78 -8.83
C SER A 284 6.35 11.44 -9.03
N ASP A 285 6.21 12.21 -10.11
CA ASP A 285 4.98 12.93 -10.42
C ASP A 285 3.83 11.96 -10.77
N PHE A 286 2.71 12.10 -10.06
CA PHE A 286 1.51 11.29 -10.29
C PHE A 286 0.54 12.03 -11.20
N LEU A 287 0.53 11.71 -12.49
CA LEU A 287 -0.33 12.37 -13.48
C LEU A 287 -1.54 11.51 -13.83
N GLY A 288 -2.73 12.13 -13.90
CA GLY A 288 -3.94 11.47 -14.41
C GLY A 288 -4.89 10.89 -13.37
N GLY A 289 -4.70 11.18 -12.08
CA GLY A 289 -5.54 10.66 -11.00
C GLY A 289 -5.30 9.17 -10.71
N ASP A 290 -6.21 8.60 -9.92
CA ASP A 290 -6.14 7.22 -9.44
C ASP A 290 -7.43 6.47 -9.78
N ALA A 291 -7.34 5.14 -9.92
CA ALA A 291 -8.50 4.29 -10.11
C ALA A 291 -8.44 3.02 -9.28
N PHE A 292 -9.60 2.60 -8.78
CA PHE A 292 -9.80 1.25 -8.29
C PHE A 292 -9.73 0.24 -9.43
N VAL A 293 -9.17 -0.92 -9.14
CA VAL A 293 -9.20 -2.07 -10.05
C VAL A 293 -10.43 -2.91 -9.76
N ALA A 294 -11.33 -3.00 -10.74
CA ALA A 294 -12.48 -3.89 -10.71
C ALA A 294 -12.22 -5.13 -11.57
N GLY A 295 -12.66 -6.29 -11.08
CA GLY A 295 -12.54 -7.57 -11.77
C GLY A 295 -11.42 -8.49 -11.28
N GLY A 296 -10.56 -8.04 -10.36
CA GLY A 296 -9.48 -8.86 -9.79
C GLY A 296 -8.10 -8.39 -10.21
N TYR A 297 -7.44 -7.59 -9.38
CA TYR A 297 -6.10 -7.06 -9.64
C TYR A 297 -5.04 -8.18 -9.77
N GLN A 298 -5.32 -9.36 -9.22
CA GLN A 298 -4.46 -10.54 -9.36
C GLN A 298 -4.29 -11.02 -10.82
N HIS A 299 -5.19 -10.66 -11.74
CA HIS A 299 -5.04 -11.02 -13.15
C HIS A 299 -3.82 -10.36 -13.82
N ILE A 300 -3.29 -9.24 -13.30
CA ILE A 300 -2.07 -8.62 -13.86
C ILE A 300 -0.82 -9.47 -13.60
N PRO A 301 -0.48 -9.85 -12.35
CA PRO A 301 0.64 -10.76 -12.15
C PRO A 301 0.42 -12.13 -12.81
N GLU A 302 -0.81 -12.62 -12.95
CA GLU A 302 -1.13 -13.85 -13.70
C GLU A 302 -0.83 -13.72 -15.19
N LEU A 303 -1.19 -12.58 -15.80
CA LEU A 303 -0.86 -12.28 -17.19
C LEU A 303 0.66 -12.36 -17.43
N LEU A 304 1.46 -11.72 -16.57
CA LEU A 304 2.93 -11.75 -16.67
C LEU A 304 3.52 -13.14 -16.38
N ALA A 305 2.82 -13.95 -15.58
CA ALA A 305 3.21 -15.31 -15.22
C ALA A 305 2.95 -16.35 -16.33
N THR A 306 2.24 -15.98 -17.39
CA THR A 306 1.92 -16.88 -18.51
C THR A 306 3.19 -17.51 -19.08
N ASN A 307 3.20 -18.84 -19.21
CA ASN A 307 4.33 -19.65 -19.73
C ASN A 307 5.62 -19.64 -18.87
N LEU A 308 5.56 -19.26 -17.59
CA LEU A 308 6.69 -19.39 -16.66
C LEU A 308 6.66 -20.71 -15.88
N ASP A 309 7.82 -21.31 -15.59
CA ASP A 309 7.95 -22.40 -14.60
C ASP A 309 7.82 -21.79 -13.19
N ILE A 310 6.62 -21.86 -12.61
CA ILE A 310 6.34 -21.38 -11.25
C ILE A 310 6.04 -22.57 -10.34
N ARG A 311 6.88 -22.73 -9.31
CA ARG A 311 6.76 -23.76 -8.29
C ARG A 311 6.15 -23.15 -7.03
N LEU A 312 4.85 -23.38 -6.87
CA LEU A 312 4.10 -22.99 -5.69
C LEU A 312 4.44 -23.90 -4.50
N SER A 313 4.05 -23.47 -3.30
CA SER A 313 4.27 -24.21 -2.04
C SER A 313 5.73 -24.64 -1.83
N SER A 314 6.66 -23.83 -2.32
CA SER A 314 8.11 -24.10 -2.35
C SER A 314 8.87 -23.03 -1.56
N PRO A 315 8.65 -22.92 -0.24
CA PRO A 315 9.31 -21.91 0.58
C PRO A 315 10.83 -22.11 0.59
N VAL A 316 11.57 -21.01 0.44
CA VAL A 316 13.04 -21.00 0.49
C VAL A 316 13.48 -20.81 1.93
N ALA A 317 14.41 -21.65 2.40
CA ALA A 317 15.03 -21.55 3.71
C ALA A 317 16.34 -20.74 3.67
N ASN A 318 17.15 -20.94 2.63
CA ASN A 318 18.46 -20.32 2.51
C ASN A 318 18.85 -20.06 1.04
N VAL A 319 19.57 -18.96 0.84
CA VAL A 319 20.23 -18.63 -0.43
C VAL A 319 21.71 -18.39 -0.19
N ASP A 320 22.54 -19.23 -0.81
CA ASP A 320 23.99 -19.07 -0.83
C ASP A 320 24.45 -18.62 -2.22
N ALA A 321 24.88 -17.36 -2.31
CA ALA A 321 25.49 -16.76 -3.48
C ALA A 321 27.00 -16.53 -3.30
N SER A 322 27.64 -17.13 -2.29
CA SER A 322 29.08 -16.97 -2.02
C SER A 322 29.97 -17.84 -2.91
N GLN A 323 29.41 -18.87 -3.54
CA GLN A 323 30.18 -19.83 -4.32
C GLN A 323 30.50 -19.30 -5.72
N PRO A 324 31.75 -19.48 -6.21
CA PRO A 324 32.11 -19.13 -7.59
C PRO A 324 31.39 -19.96 -8.64
N SER A 325 30.87 -21.15 -8.30
CA SER A 325 30.23 -22.08 -9.23
C SER A 325 28.76 -21.77 -9.55
N GLY A 326 28.11 -20.90 -8.77
CA GLY A 326 26.69 -20.57 -8.94
C GLY A 326 26.01 -20.17 -7.64
N VAL A 327 24.68 -20.05 -7.69
CA VAL A 327 23.81 -19.84 -6.53
C VAL A 327 23.17 -21.16 -6.13
N TYR A 328 23.10 -21.41 -4.83
CA TYR A 328 22.41 -22.55 -4.22
C TYR A 328 21.22 -22.06 -3.42
N VAL A 329 20.02 -22.47 -3.82
CA VAL A 329 18.75 -22.12 -3.17
C VAL A 329 18.19 -23.36 -2.50
N ARG A 330 18.24 -23.40 -1.17
CA ARG A 330 17.71 -24.52 -0.38
C ARG A 330 16.27 -24.21 0.05
N LEU A 331 15.35 -25.11 -0.28
CA LEU A 331 13.95 -25.05 0.16
C LEU A 331 13.81 -25.54 1.61
N GLU A 332 12.68 -25.22 2.27
CA GLU A 332 12.37 -25.79 3.60
C GLU A 332 12.20 -27.32 3.55
N SER A 333 11.98 -27.91 2.37
CA SER A 333 11.96 -29.36 2.15
C SER A 333 13.36 -29.97 2.00
N ASP A 334 14.42 -29.20 2.22
CA ASP A 334 15.83 -29.52 1.96
C ASP A 334 16.23 -29.80 0.50
N ALA A 335 15.29 -29.70 -0.45
CA ALA A 335 15.62 -29.70 -1.86
C ALA A 335 16.50 -28.50 -2.21
N VAL A 336 17.51 -28.71 -3.06
CA VAL A 336 18.45 -27.65 -3.49
C VAL A 336 18.28 -27.39 -4.98
N LEU A 337 18.04 -26.14 -5.32
CA LEU A 337 18.02 -25.64 -6.70
C LEU A 337 19.31 -24.86 -6.98
N THR A 338 19.84 -25.00 -8.18
CA THR A 338 21.07 -24.31 -8.61
C THR A 338 20.83 -23.46 -9.86
N ALA A 339 21.47 -22.29 -9.91
CA ALA A 339 21.37 -21.34 -11.02
C ALA A 339 22.63 -20.47 -11.10
N ASP A 340 22.78 -19.72 -12.19
CA ASP A 340 23.87 -18.76 -12.35
C ASP A 340 23.65 -17.51 -11.51
N ALA A 341 22.38 -17.09 -11.40
CA ALA A 341 21.96 -15.91 -10.67
C ALA A 341 20.59 -16.11 -9.98
N VAL A 342 20.28 -15.22 -9.05
CA VAL A 342 19.01 -15.21 -8.33
C VAL A 342 18.45 -13.80 -8.21
N VAL A 343 17.14 -13.66 -8.44
CA VAL A 343 16.38 -12.46 -8.09
C VAL A 343 15.66 -12.72 -6.78
N MET A 344 16.05 -11.96 -5.75
CA MET A 344 15.41 -11.99 -4.44
C MET A 344 14.22 -11.02 -4.43
N ALA A 345 13.00 -11.53 -4.65
CA ALA A 345 11.76 -10.75 -4.78
C ALA A 345 10.80 -10.92 -3.58
N VAL A 346 11.34 -11.18 -2.39
CA VAL A 346 10.58 -11.30 -1.14
C VAL A 346 10.33 -9.93 -0.48
N PRO A 347 9.28 -9.75 0.33
CA PRO A 347 9.08 -8.52 1.10
C PRO A 347 10.28 -8.14 1.97
N VAL A 348 10.55 -6.83 2.16
CA VAL A 348 11.68 -6.36 2.99
C VAL A 348 11.61 -6.86 4.43
N SER A 349 10.40 -7.03 4.96
CA SER A 349 10.14 -7.60 6.29
C SER A 349 10.65 -9.05 6.42
N LEU A 350 10.60 -9.84 5.36
CA LEU A 350 11.17 -11.19 5.32
C LEU A 350 12.70 -11.16 5.30
N LEU A 351 13.29 -10.19 4.58
CA LEU A 351 14.73 -9.94 4.63
C LEU A 351 15.19 -9.53 6.04
N GLN A 352 14.41 -8.68 6.72
CA GLN A 352 14.64 -8.24 8.10
C GLN A 352 14.54 -9.41 9.08
N ALA A 353 13.60 -10.33 8.85
CA ALA A 353 13.43 -11.55 9.61
C ALA A 353 14.43 -12.67 9.25
N GLN A 354 15.30 -12.45 8.24
CA GLN A 354 16.24 -13.44 7.72
C GLN A 354 15.56 -14.75 7.29
N SER A 355 14.39 -14.65 6.66
CA SER A 355 13.59 -15.79 6.21
C SER A 355 13.10 -15.53 4.76
N PRO A 356 13.85 -15.97 3.72
CA PRO A 356 15.03 -16.82 3.78
C PRO A 356 16.29 -16.13 4.31
N SER A 357 17.20 -16.94 4.85
CA SER A 357 18.56 -16.49 5.21
C SER A 357 19.41 -16.31 3.95
N ILE A 358 20.28 -15.30 3.92
CA ILE A 358 21.14 -14.99 2.77
C ILE A 358 22.60 -14.92 3.21
N THR A 359 23.46 -15.72 2.59
CA THR A 359 24.89 -15.72 2.87
C THR A 359 25.60 -14.61 2.07
N GLY A 360 26.56 -13.93 2.70
CA GLY A 360 27.45 -12.98 1.99
C GLY A 360 26.93 -11.55 1.85
N LEU A 361 25.90 -11.15 2.60
CA LEU A 361 25.46 -9.74 2.61
C LEU A 361 26.50 -8.84 3.28
N SER A 362 26.90 -7.76 2.61
CA SER A 362 27.78 -6.75 3.21
C SER A 362 27.09 -5.97 4.33
N LYS A 363 27.85 -5.38 5.25
CA LYS A 363 27.31 -4.53 6.33
C LYS A 363 26.45 -3.38 5.81
N ALA A 364 26.83 -2.78 4.67
CA ALA A 364 26.07 -1.70 4.05
C ALA A 364 24.68 -2.17 3.58
N ILE A 365 24.57 -3.39 3.06
CA ILE A 365 23.30 -3.95 2.58
C ILE A 365 22.42 -4.38 3.74
N GLN A 366 23.01 -5.00 4.78
CA GLN A 366 22.29 -5.31 6.01
C GLN A 366 21.73 -4.03 6.67
N ALA A 367 22.55 -2.96 6.73
CA ALA A 367 22.10 -1.67 7.24
C ALA A 367 20.99 -1.05 6.38
N ALA A 368 21.05 -1.18 5.05
CA ALA A 368 20.00 -0.71 4.17
C ALA A 368 18.67 -1.49 4.33
N ILE A 369 18.73 -2.81 4.50
CA ILE A 369 17.55 -3.65 4.83
C ILE A 369 16.94 -3.20 6.17
N GLY A 370 17.77 -2.98 7.19
CA GLY A 370 17.33 -2.51 8.51
C GLY A 370 16.86 -1.04 8.53
N GLY A 371 17.27 -0.24 7.56
CA GLY A 371 16.94 1.18 7.44
C GLY A 371 15.56 1.47 6.85
N ILE A 372 14.84 0.45 6.38
CA ILE A 372 13.47 0.57 5.86
C ILE A 372 12.49 0.14 6.95
N ALA A 373 11.43 0.92 7.16
CA ALA A 373 10.36 0.53 8.06
C ALA A 373 9.35 -0.36 7.35
N THR A 374 8.95 -1.45 7.99
CA THR A 374 7.80 -2.25 7.57
C THR A 374 6.53 -1.65 8.15
N GLY A 375 5.71 -1.05 7.29
CA GLY A 375 4.40 -0.50 7.63
C GLY A 375 3.30 -1.57 7.63
N ASN A 376 2.18 -1.27 8.28
CA ASN A 376 0.97 -2.08 8.26
C ASN A 376 -0.27 -1.24 7.94
N LEU A 377 -1.11 -1.78 7.07
CA LEU A 377 -2.45 -1.30 6.75
C LEU A 377 -3.35 -2.52 6.67
N GLU A 378 -4.45 -2.51 7.40
CA GLU A 378 -5.42 -3.60 7.41
C GLU A 378 -6.80 -3.10 6.98
N LYS A 379 -7.57 -4.01 6.40
CA LYS A 379 -8.90 -3.78 5.89
C LYS A 379 -9.93 -4.56 6.70
N VAL A 380 -11.10 -3.95 6.88
CA VAL A 380 -12.35 -4.65 7.14
C VAL A 380 -13.27 -4.38 5.94
N ILE A 381 -13.73 -5.41 5.28
CA ILE A 381 -14.59 -5.32 4.09
C ILE A 381 -15.95 -5.86 4.48
N LEU A 382 -17.01 -5.10 4.24
CA LEU A 382 -18.37 -5.37 4.70
C LEU A 382 -19.32 -5.34 3.49
N ARG A 383 -19.91 -6.49 3.17
CA ARG A 383 -20.94 -6.61 2.12
C ARG A 383 -22.33 -6.54 2.75
N TYR A 384 -23.27 -5.90 2.05
CA TYR A 384 -24.67 -5.76 2.46
C TYR A 384 -25.62 -6.16 1.34
N ASP A 385 -26.87 -6.46 1.67
CA ASP A 385 -27.92 -6.71 0.67
C ASP A 385 -28.37 -5.41 -0.03
N LYS A 386 -28.39 -4.31 0.71
CA LYS A 386 -28.80 -2.99 0.23
C LYS A 386 -27.86 -1.93 0.75
N GLN A 387 -27.51 -0.99 -0.12
CA GLN A 387 -26.75 0.20 0.25
C GLN A 387 -27.61 1.11 1.15
N TRP A 388 -27.09 1.41 2.34
CA TRP A 388 -27.74 2.29 3.32
C TRP A 388 -26.97 3.62 3.53
N TRP A 389 -25.75 3.71 2.99
CA TRP A 389 -24.94 4.93 2.95
C TRP A 389 -25.21 5.74 1.68
N GLY A 390 -24.68 6.96 1.60
CA GLY A 390 -24.81 7.81 0.41
C GLY A 390 -23.87 7.37 -0.74
N GLN A 391 -23.71 8.24 -1.74
CA GLN A 391 -22.90 7.96 -2.93
C GLN A 391 -21.46 8.47 -2.80
N GLU A 392 -21.03 8.90 -1.60
CA GLU A 392 -19.68 9.38 -1.37
C GLU A 392 -18.65 8.27 -1.62
N THR A 393 -17.57 8.61 -2.31
CA THR A 393 -16.42 7.71 -2.51
C THR A 393 -15.76 7.42 -1.17
N VAL A 394 -15.56 8.46 -0.35
CA VAL A 394 -14.85 8.40 0.93
C VAL A 394 -15.76 8.84 2.07
N ILE A 395 -15.82 8.02 3.11
CA ILE A 395 -16.57 8.26 4.34
C ILE A 395 -15.58 8.28 5.51
N GLY A 396 -15.21 9.48 5.95
CA GLY A 396 -14.37 9.66 7.12
C GLY A 396 -15.17 9.60 8.42
N ILE A 397 -14.69 8.83 9.39
CA ILE A 397 -15.33 8.67 10.70
C ILE A 397 -14.39 9.18 11.79
N VAL A 398 -14.79 10.27 12.44
CA VAL A 398 -14.05 10.84 13.56
C VAL A 398 -14.54 10.21 14.88
N GLY A 399 -13.66 9.44 15.51
CA GLY A 399 -13.91 8.72 16.75
C GLY A 399 -14.11 9.62 17.98
N GLY A 400 -15.08 9.28 18.82
CA GLY A 400 -15.39 9.96 20.07
C GLY A 400 -14.50 9.56 21.24
N GLY A 401 -13.84 8.39 21.12
CA GLY A 401 -12.81 7.90 22.04
C GLY A 401 -11.45 8.60 21.89
N LEU A 402 -11.31 9.49 20.90
CA LEU A 402 -10.13 10.33 20.80
C LEU A 402 -10.13 11.41 21.90
N PRO A 403 -9.01 11.58 22.61
CA PRO A 403 -8.90 12.62 23.62
C PRO A 403 -9.03 14.00 22.98
N ALA A 404 -9.54 14.99 23.73
CA ALA A 404 -9.69 16.35 23.23
C ALA A 404 -8.36 16.95 22.76
N GLN A 405 -7.28 16.58 23.45
CA GLN A 405 -5.88 16.89 23.12
C GLN A 405 -5.09 15.60 22.97
N SER A 406 -4.19 15.56 21.98
CA SER A 406 -3.33 14.42 21.67
C SER A 406 -1.87 14.77 21.95
N SER A 407 -1.13 13.86 22.58
CA SER A 407 0.32 13.96 22.70
C SER A 407 0.97 13.56 21.37
N ASN A 408 1.22 14.56 20.51
CA ASN A 408 1.98 14.37 19.26
C ASN A 408 1.34 13.39 18.26
N PHE A 409 0.02 13.45 18.11
CA PHE A 409 -0.75 12.52 17.26
C PHE A 409 -0.50 11.04 17.62
N ALA A 410 -0.35 10.76 18.93
CA ALA A 410 -0.07 9.42 19.40
C ALA A 410 -1.16 8.43 18.96
N PRO A 411 -0.77 7.20 18.55
CA PRO A 411 -1.71 6.19 18.10
C PRO A 411 -2.66 5.78 19.22
N ASN A 412 -3.92 5.54 18.86
CA ASN A 412 -5.00 5.20 19.77
C ASN A 412 -5.90 4.14 19.11
N SER A 413 -6.49 3.23 19.89
CA SER A 413 -7.45 2.27 19.36
C SER A 413 -8.66 2.90 18.67
N ALA A 414 -9.06 4.11 19.10
CA ALA A 414 -10.12 4.90 18.46
C ALA A 414 -9.76 5.43 17.06
N LEU A 415 -8.53 5.17 16.57
CA LEU A 415 -8.09 5.48 15.21
C LEU A 415 -8.27 4.31 14.22
N ARG A 416 -8.72 3.14 14.69
CA ARG A 416 -9.08 2.03 13.78
C ARG A 416 -10.42 2.30 13.09
N TRP A 417 -10.52 1.91 11.82
CA TRP A 417 -11.76 1.97 11.04
C TRP A 417 -12.30 3.40 10.96
N THR A 418 -11.41 4.35 10.67
CA THR A 418 -11.69 5.80 10.68
C THR A 418 -11.86 6.40 9.29
N GLU A 419 -11.68 5.60 8.25
CA GLU A 419 -11.95 5.92 6.86
C GLU A 419 -12.55 4.68 6.19
N PHE A 420 -13.64 4.87 5.46
CA PHE A 420 -14.29 3.84 4.66
C PHE A 420 -14.42 4.31 3.22
N TYR A 421 -14.21 3.41 2.27
CA TYR A 421 -14.50 3.64 0.86
C TYR A 421 -15.77 2.89 0.44
N ASN A 422 -16.60 3.59 -0.33
CA ASN A 422 -17.69 2.97 -1.07
C ASN A 422 -17.11 2.27 -2.31
N VAL A 423 -17.06 0.94 -2.26
CA VAL A 423 -16.52 0.11 -3.35
C VAL A 423 -17.63 -0.67 -4.06
N THR A 424 -18.88 -0.19 -3.97
CA THR A 424 -20.05 -0.84 -4.56
C THR A 424 -19.89 -1.02 -6.07
N ASP A 425 -19.46 0.00 -6.80
CA ASP A 425 -19.26 -0.06 -8.25
C ASP A 425 -18.03 -0.88 -8.65
N VAL A 426 -17.07 -1.03 -7.74
CA VAL A 426 -15.84 -1.82 -7.94
C VAL A 426 -16.12 -3.31 -7.78
N VAL A 427 -16.88 -3.66 -6.74
CA VAL A 427 -17.21 -5.05 -6.39
C VAL A 427 -18.45 -5.55 -7.16
N GLY A 428 -19.33 -4.65 -7.59
CA GLY A 428 -20.63 -5.00 -8.20
C GLY A 428 -21.70 -5.41 -7.17
N ALA A 429 -21.48 -5.11 -5.88
CA ALA A 429 -22.42 -5.37 -4.80
C ALA A 429 -22.23 -4.34 -3.67
N PRO A 430 -23.29 -3.95 -2.91
CA PRO A 430 -23.18 -2.97 -1.83
C PRO A 430 -22.08 -3.33 -0.83
N THR A 431 -20.96 -2.62 -0.90
CA THR A 431 -19.75 -2.98 -0.15
C THR A 431 -19.00 -1.74 0.34
N LEU A 432 -18.64 -1.75 1.61
CA LEU A 432 -17.73 -0.78 2.22
C LEU A 432 -16.41 -1.46 2.56
N VAL A 433 -15.30 -0.75 2.39
CA VAL A 433 -13.99 -1.16 2.91
C VAL A 433 -13.47 -0.11 3.88
N GLY A 434 -13.20 -0.51 5.12
CA GLY A 434 -12.65 0.35 6.17
C GLY A 434 -11.18 0.07 6.44
N PHE A 435 -10.42 1.11 6.77
CA PHE A 435 -8.98 1.03 6.97
C PHE A 435 -8.53 1.28 8.41
N SER A 436 -7.41 0.64 8.76
CA SER A 436 -6.63 0.94 9.95
C SER A 436 -5.14 0.83 9.63
N GLY A 437 -4.36 1.86 9.99
CA GLY A 437 -2.93 1.93 9.71
C GLY A 437 -2.05 1.79 10.94
N GLY A 438 -0.74 1.69 10.70
CA GLY A 438 0.30 1.84 11.71
C GLY A 438 0.17 0.90 12.89
N SER A 439 0.46 1.40 14.09
CA SER A 439 0.38 0.62 15.32
C SER A 439 -1.05 0.34 15.77
N ALA A 440 -2.04 1.15 15.34
CA ALA A 440 -3.45 0.87 15.60
C ALA A 440 -3.88 -0.43 14.93
N ALA A 441 -3.47 -0.65 13.67
CA ALA A 441 -3.71 -1.87 12.91
C ALA A 441 -3.01 -3.10 13.52
N ARG A 442 -1.76 -2.94 13.99
CA ARG A 442 -1.01 -4.03 14.65
C ARG A 442 -1.61 -4.47 15.99
N LYS A 443 -2.28 -3.55 16.68
CA LYS A 443 -2.98 -3.80 17.96
C LYS A 443 -4.47 -4.09 17.78
N ARG A 444 -4.90 -4.46 16.57
CA ARG A 444 -6.30 -4.85 16.31
C ARG A 444 -6.65 -6.14 17.08
N PRO A 445 -7.96 -6.43 17.27
CA PRO A 445 -8.39 -7.70 17.83
C PRO A 445 -7.84 -8.94 17.10
N LYS A 446 -7.65 -10.03 17.85
CA LYS A 446 -7.15 -11.30 17.29
C LYS A 446 -8.17 -12.01 16.39
N SER A 447 -9.47 -11.84 16.62
CA SER A 447 -10.52 -12.44 15.80
C SER A 447 -11.08 -11.46 14.78
N ASP A 448 -11.47 -11.98 13.61
CA ASP A 448 -12.11 -11.18 12.56
C ASP A 448 -13.46 -10.65 13.03
N SER A 449 -14.23 -11.45 13.78
CA SER A 449 -15.52 -11.02 14.35
C SER A 449 -15.40 -9.82 15.27
N ALA A 450 -14.31 -9.70 16.04
CA ALA A 450 -14.09 -8.54 16.90
C ALA A 450 -13.66 -7.31 16.10
N CYS A 451 -12.85 -7.47 15.04
CA CYS A 451 -12.53 -6.37 14.12
C CYS A 451 -13.79 -5.84 13.42
N VAL A 452 -14.65 -6.75 12.95
CA VAL A 452 -15.94 -6.40 12.34
C VAL A 452 -16.84 -5.69 13.34
N ALA A 453 -16.95 -6.19 14.57
CA ALA A 453 -17.74 -5.54 15.62
C ALA A 453 -17.26 -4.12 15.94
N GLU A 454 -15.93 -3.89 16.00
CA GLU A 454 -15.37 -2.55 16.16
C GLU A 454 -15.74 -1.63 14.98
N ALA A 455 -15.60 -2.10 13.74
CA ALA A 455 -15.93 -1.33 12.55
C ALA A 455 -17.43 -0.98 12.48
N LEU A 456 -18.30 -1.94 12.79
CA LEU A 456 -19.75 -1.72 12.85
C LEU A 456 -20.13 -0.74 13.97
N GLY A 457 -19.46 -0.80 15.13
CA GLY A 457 -19.66 0.18 16.20
C GLY A 457 -19.33 1.61 15.78
N MET A 458 -18.25 1.79 15.00
CA MET A 458 -17.87 3.08 14.43
C MET A 458 -18.91 3.60 13.42
N LEU A 459 -19.35 2.75 12.49
CA LEU A 459 -20.39 3.08 11.52
C LEU A 459 -21.72 3.43 12.23
N GLN A 460 -22.15 2.60 13.18
CA GLN A 460 -23.39 2.84 13.94
C GLN A 460 -23.35 4.16 14.69
N ALA A 461 -22.23 4.51 15.32
CA ALA A 461 -22.08 5.78 16.01
C ALA A 461 -22.06 6.98 15.04
N ALA A 462 -21.50 6.81 13.85
CA ALA A 462 -21.39 7.84 12.84
C ALA A 462 -22.72 8.14 12.12
N PHE A 463 -23.64 7.17 12.01
CA PHE A 463 -24.88 7.25 11.22
C PHE A 463 -26.19 7.16 12.04
N ARG A 464 -26.11 7.34 13.36
CA ARG A 464 -27.27 7.30 14.29
C ARG A 464 -28.25 8.47 14.18
#